data_AF-A0A0F9KT13-F1
#
_entry.id   AF-A0A0F9KT13-F1
#
_cell.length_a   1.000
_cell.length_b   1.000
_cell.length_c   1.000
_cell.angle_alpha   90.00
_cell.angle_beta   90.00
_cell.angle_gamma   90.00
#
_symmetry.space_group_name_H-M   'P 1'
#
loop_
_entity.id
_entity.type
_entity.pdbx_description
1 polymer ?
#
loop_
_entity_poly.entity_id
_entity_poly.type
_entity_poly.pdbx_seq_one_letter_code
_entity_poly.pdbx_strand_id
1 'polypeptide(L)'
;MPFTDRVEEMIEKAVRILNTDKNIINDEFTRFNTIYVGNIKKDRVTFELQLTLPEIARVMHYDLDRFFQDRYFNFEKTLEYRLWHRENIPDDSAFIGIYEMDYACHSLEYSMLGIMPRWIPDEYPAYGAPIINEKDDFKNMKVPDFFKDGFMPRVIEDYHE
;
A
#
# COMPACT_ATOMS: atom_id res chain seq x y z
N MET A 1 15.60 -7.40 9.69
CA MET A 1 16.90 -6.82 9.23
C MET A 1 16.96 -5.34 9.61
N PRO A 2 18.11 -4.75 10.02
CA PRO A 2 18.15 -3.31 10.32
C PRO A 2 17.90 -2.46 9.06
N PHE A 3 17.21 -1.33 9.23
CA PHE A 3 16.99 -0.37 8.16
C PHE A 3 18.32 0.24 7.69
N THR A 4 18.34 0.72 6.45
CA THR A 4 19.49 1.51 5.95
C THR A 4 19.44 2.91 6.54
N ASP A 5 20.60 3.58 6.64
CA ASP A 5 20.70 4.98 7.11
C ASP A 5 19.70 5.90 6.40
N ARG A 6 19.51 5.70 5.08
CA ARG A 6 18.52 6.43 4.28
C ARG A 6 17.10 6.26 4.80
N VAL A 7 16.71 5.02 5.11
CA VAL A 7 15.36 4.72 5.61
C VAL A 7 15.19 5.29 7.01
N GLU A 8 16.21 5.21 7.86
CA GLU A 8 16.18 5.82 9.19
C GLU A 8 15.99 7.34 9.12
N GLU A 9 16.72 8.05 8.24
CA GLU A 9 16.54 9.48 8.02
C GLU A 9 15.11 9.84 7.57
N MET A 10 14.52 9.03 6.66
CA MET A 10 13.13 9.23 6.23
C MET A 10 12.14 8.98 7.36
N ILE A 11 12.37 7.96 8.20
CA ILE A 11 11.57 7.68 9.39
C ILE A 11 11.63 8.87 10.35
N GLU A 12 12.82 9.40 10.64
CA GLU A 12 12.97 10.57 11.51
C GLU A 12 12.20 11.78 10.97
N LYS A 13 12.29 12.02 9.66
CA LYS A 13 11.54 13.10 9.01
C LYS A 13 10.04 12.90 9.13
N ALA A 14 9.54 11.70 8.88
CA ALA A 14 8.13 11.37 9.01
C ALA A 14 7.64 11.51 10.46
N VAL A 15 8.42 11.06 11.45
CA VAL A 15 8.13 11.24 12.88
C VAL A 15 8.05 12.71 13.25
N ARG A 16 8.95 13.56 12.75
CA ARG A 16 8.88 15.01 12.98
C ARG A 16 7.60 15.60 12.41
N ILE A 17 7.19 15.22 11.20
CA ILE A 17 5.93 15.68 10.59
C ILE A 17 4.74 15.25 11.44
N LEU A 18 4.66 13.97 11.82
CA LEU A 18 3.59 13.45 12.68
C LEU A 18 3.50 14.16 14.04
N ASN A 19 4.61 14.70 14.55
CA ASN A 19 4.60 15.42 15.84
C ASN A 19 4.29 16.91 15.71
N THR A 20 4.42 17.51 14.52
CA THR A 20 4.41 18.97 14.35
C THR A 20 3.34 19.49 13.41
N ASP A 21 2.87 18.67 12.47
CA ASP A 21 1.89 19.07 11.49
C ASP A 21 0.47 18.97 12.04
N LYS A 22 -0.39 19.90 11.62
CA LYS A 22 -1.80 19.94 12.00
C LYS A 22 -2.67 19.07 11.11
N ASN A 23 -2.21 18.76 9.89
CA ASN A 23 -2.90 17.93 8.91
C ASN A 23 -2.33 16.51 8.89
N ILE A 24 -2.59 15.75 9.95
CA ILE A 24 -2.10 14.39 10.13
C ILE A 24 -3.22 13.46 10.57
N ILE A 25 -3.07 12.16 10.31
CA ILE A 25 -3.95 11.12 10.87
C ILE A 25 -3.17 10.34 11.92
N ASN A 26 -3.65 10.41 13.17
CA ASN A 26 -2.96 9.86 14.35
C ASN A 26 -3.47 8.49 14.80
N ASP A 27 -4.54 7.96 14.21
CA ASP A 27 -5.07 6.65 14.58
C ASP A 27 -5.44 5.79 13.36
N GLU A 28 -5.25 4.48 13.51
CA GLU A 28 -5.49 3.48 12.46
C GLU A 28 -6.98 3.37 12.06
N PHE A 29 -7.90 3.72 12.96
CA PHE A 29 -9.34 3.65 12.71
C PHE A 29 -9.80 4.73 11.72
N THR A 30 -9.17 5.89 11.79
CA THR A 30 -9.40 7.06 10.91
C THR A 30 -8.71 6.85 9.57
N ARG A 31 -7.65 6.02 9.51
CA ARG A 31 -6.92 5.64 8.29
C ARG A 31 -7.73 4.77 7.33
N PHE A 32 -8.59 3.88 7.81
CA PHE A 32 -9.49 3.09 6.94
C PHE A 32 -10.72 3.89 6.47
N ASN A 33 -11.01 5.02 7.12
CA ASN A 33 -12.12 5.91 6.79
C ASN A 33 -11.69 7.14 5.98
N THR A 34 -10.51 7.13 5.36
CA THR A 34 -9.87 8.27 4.66
C THR A 34 -10.70 8.89 3.54
N ILE A 35 -11.75 8.22 3.05
CA ILE A 35 -12.73 8.83 2.15
C ILE A 35 -13.54 9.95 2.85
N TYR A 36 -13.50 10.04 4.19
CA TYR A 36 -14.38 10.91 5.00
C TYR A 36 -13.66 11.87 5.95
N VAL A 37 -12.32 11.85 6.01
CA VAL A 37 -11.55 12.66 6.98
C VAL A 37 -10.96 13.90 6.31
N GLY A 38 -11.79 14.61 5.56
CA GLY A 38 -11.40 15.81 4.83
C GLY A 38 -12.36 16.96 5.11
N ASN A 39 -12.23 17.62 6.26
CA ASN A 39 -12.88 18.91 6.51
C ASN A 39 -12.01 19.81 7.41
N ILE A 40 -10.70 19.80 7.14
CA ILE A 40 -9.73 20.59 7.92
C ILE A 40 -9.81 22.07 7.55
N LYS A 41 -10.16 22.36 6.29
CA LYS A 41 -10.38 23.72 5.80
C LYS A 41 -11.86 24.03 5.83
N LYS A 42 -12.26 24.97 6.71
CA LYS A 42 -13.67 25.38 6.87
C LYS A 42 -14.11 26.44 5.86
N ASP A 43 -13.15 27.02 5.15
CA ASP A 43 -13.29 28.18 4.26
C ASP A 43 -13.34 27.80 2.78
N ARG A 44 -13.04 26.55 2.42
CA ARG A 44 -13.09 26.04 1.05
C ARG A 44 -13.31 24.55 0.99
N VAL A 45 -13.67 24.06 -0.20
CA VAL A 45 -13.68 22.62 -0.51
C VAL A 45 -12.25 22.08 -0.42
N THR A 46 -12.10 20.94 0.24
CA THR A 46 -10.84 20.18 0.29
C THR A 46 -10.75 19.22 -0.90
N PHE A 47 -9.53 18.98 -1.38
CA PHE A 47 -9.28 18.00 -2.44
C PHE A 47 -8.00 17.21 -2.17
N GLU A 48 -7.97 15.97 -2.66
CA GLU A 48 -6.82 15.07 -2.59
C GLU A 48 -6.51 14.58 -4.00
N LEU A 49 -5.23 14.52 -4.35
CA LEU A 49 -4.73 13.97 -5.60
C LEU A 49 -3.93 12.70 -5.33
N GLN A 50 -4.59 11.55 -5.42
CA GLN A 50 -3.92 10.27 -5.26
C GLN A 50 -3.42 9.75 -6.62
N LEU A 51 -2.11 9.57 -6.74
CA LEU A 51 -1.53 8.88 -7.88
C LEU A 51 -1.73 7.37 -7.75
N THR A 52 -1.97 6.69 -8.87
CA THR A 52 -1.96 5.22 -8.94
C THR A 52 -0.55 4.68 -8.74
N LEU A 53 -0.37 3.46 -8.23
CA LEU A 53 0.97 2.86 -8.02
C LEU A 53 1.83 2.82 -9.30
N PRO A 54 1.32 2.47 -10.49
CA PRO A 54 2.08 2.60 -11.75
C PRO A 54 2.64 4.00 -11.98
N GLU A 55 1.81 5.02 -11.74
CA GLU A 55 2.21 6.41 -11.92
C GLU A 55 3.22 6.87 -10.87
N ILE A 56 3.07 6.40 -9.62
CA ILE A 56 4.06 6.63 -8.55
C ILE A 56 5.40 5.98 -8.95
N ALA A 57 5.39 4.72 -9.37
CA ALA A 57 6.59 4.00 -9.80
C ALA A 57 7.30 4.70 -10.96
N ARG A 58 6.53 5.21 -11.93
CA ARG A 58 7.02 5.99 -13.06
C ARG A 58 7.68 7.30 -12.64
N VAL A 59 7.06 8.07 -11.74
CA VAL A 59 7.56 9.36 -11.25
C VAL A 59 8.77 9.19 -10.33
N MET A 60 8.76 8.16 -9.49
CA MET A 60 9.80 7.87 -8.50
C MET A 60 10.92 6.96 -9.03
N HIS A 61 10.80 6.49 -10.28
CA HIS A 61 11.74 5.62 -10.97
C HIS A 61 12.09 4.34 -10.19
N TYR A 62 11.08 3.59 -9.73
CA TYR A 62 11.28 2.31 -9.05
C TYR A 62 10.61 1.14 -9.77
N ASP A 63 11.11 -0.07 -9.48
CA ASP A 63 10.58 -1.34 -9.98
C ASP A 63 9.27 -1.70 -9.25
N LEU A 64 8.15 -1.63 -9.97
CA LEU A 64 6.84 -1.92 -9.41
C LEU A 64 6.63 -3.41 -9.09
N ASP A 65 7.23 -4.32 -9.86
CA ASP A 65 7.13 -5.77 -9.61
C ASP A 65 7.84 -6.13 -8.30
N ARG A 66 9.02 -5.53 -8.07
CA ARG A 66 9.72 -5.65 -6.79
C ARG A 66 8.92 -5.04 -5.65
N PHE A 67 8.27 -3.90 -5.87
CA PHE A 67 7.45 -3.22 -4.87
C PHE A 67 6.34 -4.10 -4.30
N PHE A 68 5.72 -4.96 -5.11
CA PHE A 68 4.68 -5.89 -4.62
C PHE A 68 5.24 -7.11 -3.91
N GLN A 69 6.53 -7.42 -4.10
CA GLN A 69 7.13 -8.68 -3.68
C GLN A 69 8.20 -8.52 -2.60
N ASP A 70 8.65 -7.32 -2.27
CA ASP A 70 9.71 -7.07 -1.29
C ASP A 70 9.17 -6.07 -0.27
N ARG A 71 8.85 -6.56 0.93
CA ARG A 71 8.26 -5.76 2.01
C ARG A 71 9.10 -4.53 2.35
N TYR A 72 10.42 -4.71 2.48
CA TYR A 72 11.31 -3.61 2.85
C TYR A 72 11.41 -2.58 1.73
N PHE A 73 11.47 -3.03 0.49
CA PHE A 73 11.44 -2.13 -0.66
C PHE A 73 10.08 -1.41 -0.78
N ASN A 74 8.97 -2.11 -0.52
CA ASN A 74 7.63 -1.53 -0.47
C ASN A 74 7.56 -0.41 0.56
N PHE A 75 8.02 -0.69 1.78
CA PHE A 75 8.05 0.27 2.87
C PHE A 75 8.92 1.48 2.53
N GLU A 76 10.15 1.28 2.04
CA GLU A 76 11.05 2.37 1.63
C GLU A 76 10.38 3.28 0.60
N LYS A 77 9.82 2.71 -0.47
CA LYS A 77 9.22 3.47 -1.57
C LYS A 77 7.91 4.12 -1.20
N THR A 78 7.12 3.48 -0.34
CA THR A 78 5.92 4.09 0.23
C THR A 78 6.30 5.34 1.02
N LEU A 79 7.26 5.22 1.94
CA LEU A 79 7.70 6.33 2.77
C LEU A 79 8.30 7.48 1.93
N GLU A 80 9.14 7.13 0.94
CA GLU A 80 9.72 8.06 -0.02
C GLU A 80 8.63 8.85 -0.77
N TYR A 81 7.62 8.15 -1.32
CA TYR A 81 6.50 8.79 -2.01
C TYR A 81 5.68 9.68 -1.09
N ARG A 82 5.38 9.28 0.15
CA ARG A 82 4.55 10.10 1.06
C ARG A 82 5.24 11.41 1.44
N LEU A 83 6.54 11.36 1.66
CA LEU A 83 7.35 12.55 1.90
C LEU A 83 7.39 13.44 0.65
N TRP A 84 7.65 12.86 -0.52
CA TRP A 84 7.67 13.60 -1.78
C TRP A 84 6.31 14.23 -2.11
N HIS A 85 5.22 13.47 -1.97
CA HIS A 85 3.86 13.93 -2.24
C HIS A 85 3.53 15.17 -1.41
N ARG A 86 3.80 15.10 -0.10
CA ARG A 86 3.60 16.20 0.83
C ARG A 86 4.39 17.48 0.43
N GLU A 87 5.54 17.33 -0.19
CA GLU A 87 6.43 18.44 -0.56
C GLU A 87 6.13 19.03 -1.93
N ASN A 88 5.52 18.24 -2.83
CA ASN A 88 5.41 18.58 -4.25
C ASN A 88 3.97 18.69 -4.75
N ILE A 89 3.00 18.09 -4.06
CA ILE A 89 1.58 18.13 -4.45
C ILE A 89 0.83 19.08 -3.49
N PRO A 90 0.32 20.22 -3.97
CA PRO A 90 -0.35 21.21 -3.12
C PRO A 90 -1.83 20.87 -2.89
N ASP A 91 -2.10 19.65 -2.43
CA ASP A 91 -3.44 19.19 -2.08
C ASP A 91 -3.70 19.25 -0.56
N ASP A 92 -4.86 18.77 -0.11
CA ASP A 92 -5.25 18.74 1.31
C ASP A 92 -4.98 17.38 1.97
N SER A 93 -4.23 16.49 1.32
CA SER A 93 -3.94 15.16 1.83
C SER A 93 -3.31 15.23 3.22
N ALA A 94 -3.91 14.53 4.17
CA ALA A 94 -3.30 14.37 5.48
C ALA A 94 -2.06 13.50 5.39
N PHE A 95 -1.06 13.78 6.21
CA PHE A 95 0.08 12.87 6.37
C PHE A 95 -0.32 11.72 7.29
N ILE A 96 -0.36 10.49 6.75
CA ILE A 96 -0.88 9.29 7.45
C ILE A 96 0.25 8.36 7.93
N GLY A 97 1.49 8.87 7.99
CA GLY A 97 2.59 8.20 8.67
C GLY A 97 3.31 7.13 7.87
N ILE A 98 3.73 6.08 8.59
CA ILE A 98 4.80 5.15 8.24
C ILE A 98 4.19 3.75 8.06
N TYR A 99 4.01 3.30 6.82
CA TYR A 99 3.34 2.04 6.50
C TYR A 99 3.69 1.53 5.09
N GLU A 100 3.29 0.30 4.78
CA GLU A 100 3.37 -0.31 3.44
C GLU A 100 2.09 -0.07 2.62
N MET A 101 2.23 0.37 1.37
CA MET A 101 1.10 0.47 0.43
C MET A 101 0.96 -0.83 -0.37
N ASP A 102 -0.26 -1.41 -0.35
CA ASP A 102 -0.67 -2.58 -1.14
C ASP A 102 0.26 -3.81 -1.05
N TYR A 103 1.08 -3.92 -0.01
CA TYR A 103 1.83 -5.14 0.26
C TYR A 103 0.87 -6.25 0.69
N ALA A 104 0.87 -7.35 -0.05
CA ALA A 104 -0.02 -8.49 0.16
C ALA A 104 -1.55 -8.19 0.07
N CYS A 105 -1.95 -7.09 -0.57
CA CYS A 105 -3.36 -6.75 -0.76
C CYS A 105 -3.90 -7.19 -2.13
N HIS A 106 -5.23 -7.13 -2.29
CA HIS A 106 -5.94 -7.30 -3.57
C HIS A 106 -5.60 -8.62 -4.30
N SER A 107 -4.95 -8.54 -5.47
CA SER A 107 -4.61 -9.70 -6.29
C SER A 107 -3.69 -10.69 -5.58
N LEU A 108 -2.89 -10.23 -4.60
CA LEU A 108 -2.08 -11.10 -3.75
C LEU A 108 -2.93 -11.80 -2.68
N GLU A 109 -3.90 -11.10 -2.10
CA GLU A 109 -4.82 -11.67 -1.11
C GLU A 109 -5.66 -12.81 -1.71
N TYR A 110 -6.16 -12.63 -2.95
CA TYR A 110 -6.97 -13.63 -3.64
C TYR A 110 -6.19 -14.90 -4.02
N SER A 111 -4.86 -14.89 -3.95
CA SER A 111 -4.07 -16.12 -4.09
C SER A 111 -4.37 -17.16 -3.01
N MET A 112 -4.89 -16.75 -1.84
CA MET A 112 -5.40 -17.68 -0.82
C MET A 112 -6.55 -18.55 -1.35
N LEU A 113 -7.35 -18.00 -2.25
CA LEU A 113 -8.47 -18.70 -2.89
C LEU A 113 -8.02 -19.52 -4.11
N GLY A 114 -6.72 -19.60 -4.36
CA GLY A 114 -6.13 -20.24 -5.55
C GLY A 114 -6.16 -19.37 -6.80
N ILE A 115 -6.57 -18.09 -6.69
CA ILE A 115 -6.54 -17.13 -7.81
C ILE A 115 -5.15 -16.53 -7.88
N MET A 116 -4.30 -17.09 -8.75
CA MET A 116 -2.92 -16.65 -8.84
C MET A 116 -2.83 -15.27 -9.50
N PRO A 117 -2.04 -14.33 -8.96
CA PRO A 117 -1.84 -13.02 -9.59
C PRO A 117 -1.16 -13.18 -10.94
N ARG A 118 -1.61 -12.43 -11.94
CA ARG A 118 -0.97 -12.29 -13.23
C ARG A 118 -0.18 -10.98 -13.24
N TRP A 119 1.13 -11.09 -13.23
CA TRP A 119 2.05 -9.96 -13.34
C TRP A 119 1.96 -9.33 -14.73
N ILE A 120 1.78 -8.01 -14.75
CA ILE A 120 1.78 -7.19 -15.96
C ILE A 120 2.86 -6.13 -15.73
N PRO A 121 3.91 -6.07 -16.57
CA PRO A 121 4.98 -5.10 -16.39
C PRO A 121 4.45 -3.68 -16.27
N ASP A 122 4.96 -2.94 -15.28
CA ASP A 122 4.62 -1.54 -15.01
C ASP A 122 3.13 -1.28 -14.69
N GLU A 123 2.34 -2.31 -14.40
CA GLU A 123 0.92 -2.20 -14.04
C GLU A 123 0.60 -2.90 -12.72
N TYR A 124 -0.63 -2.71 -12.24
CA TYR A 124 -1.14 -3.52 -11.13
C TYR A 124 -1.21 -5.00 -11.52
N PRO A 125 -0.90 -5.93 -10.61
CA PRO A 125 -1.11 -7.34 -10.87
C PRO A 125 -2.60 -7.60 -11.11
N ALA A 126 -2.91 -8.21 -12.25
CA ALA A 126 -4.28 -8.59 -12.58
C ALA A 126 -4.67 -9.92 -11.92
N TYR A 127 -5.97 -10.19 -11.83
CA TYR A 127 -6.46 -11.51 -11.43
C TYR A 127 -6.11 -12.54 -12.51
N GLY A 128 -5.46 -13.64 -12.12
CA GLY A 128 -5.17 -14.76 -13.00
C GLY A 128 -6.17 -15.90 -12.83
N ALA A 129 -5.71 -17.12 -13.06
CA ALA A 129 -6.56 -18.32 -13.01
C ALA A 129 -6.77 -18.80 -11.56
N PRO A 130 -7.95 -19.39 -11.24
CA PRO A 130 -9.10 -19.58 -12.12
C PRO A 130 -9.94 -18.31 -12.29
N ILE A 131 -10.50 -18.12 -13.49
CA ILE A 131 -11.47 -17.04 -13.76
C ILE A 131 -12.88 -17.58 -13.49
N ILE A 132 -13.58 -16.96 -12.54
CA ILE A 132 -14.95 -17.33 -12.16
C ILE A 132 -15.94 -16.61 -13.09
N ASN A 133 -16.67 -17.36 -13.92
CA ASN A 133 -17.67 -16.82 -14.84
C ASN A 133 -19.08 -17.24 -14.46
N GLU A 134 -19.24 -18.42 -13.86
CA GLU A 134 -20.55 -18.97 -13.47
C GLU A 134 -20.54 -19.63 -12.09
N LYS A 135 -21.73 -19.92 -11.57
CA LYS A 135 -21.91 -20.47 -10.21
C LYS A 135 -21.17 -21.80 -10.02
N ASP A 136 -21.05 -22.60 -11.07
CA ASP A 136 -20.44 -23.92 -10.98
C ASP A 136 -18.91 -23.86 -10.87
N ASP A 137 -18.27 -22.75 -11.27
CA ASP A 137 -16.82 -22.55 -11.09
C ASP A 137 -16.41 -22.51 -9.60
N PHE A 138 -17.31 -22.06 -8.72
CA PHE A 138 -17.08 -22.05 -7.27
C PHE A 138 -16.87 -23.45 -6.69
N LYS A 139 -17.37 -24.51 -7.36
CA LYS A 139 -17.15 -25.89 -6.91
C LYS A 139 -15.67 -26.28 -6.98
N ASN A 140 -14.89 -25.60 -7.82
CA ASN A 140 -13.46 -25.84 -7.99
C ASN A 140 -12.60 -24.93 -7.09
N MET A 141 -13.22 -24.01 -6.33
CA MET A 141 -12.48 -23.14 -5.41
C MET A 141 -12.09 -23.88 -4.14
N LYS A 142 -10.89 -23.55 -3.66
CA LYS A 142 -10.39 -24.04 -2.39
C LYS A 142 -10.94 -23.17 -1.25
N VAL A 143 -11.28 -23.78 -0.12
CA VAL A 143 -11.47 -23.06 1.14
C VAL A 143 -10.08 -22.64 1.64
N PRO A 144 -9.79 -21.33 1.76
CA PRO A 144 -8.45 -20.85 2.06
C PRO A 144 -8.04 -21.22 3.49
N ASP A 145 -6.81 -21.70 3.66
CA ASP A 145 -6.11 -21.72 4.95
C ASP A 145 -5.24 -20.48 5.04
N PHE A 146 -5.68 -19.53 5.87
CA PHE A 146 -5.03 -18.23 6.06
C PHE A 146 -3.53 -18.34 6.37
N PHE A 147 -3.09 -19.39 7.05
CA PHE A 147 -1.69 -19.53 7.46
C PHE A 147 -0.80 -20.25 6.44
N LYS A 148 -1.40 -20.87 5.42
CA LYS A 148 -0.67 -21.79 4.51
C LYS A 148 -0.83 -21.46 3.04
N ASP A 149 -1.85 -20.70 2.67
CA ASP A 149 -2.22 -20.51 1.27
C ASP A 149 -1.83 -19.15 0.72
N GLY A 150 -1.53 -19.13 -0.57
CA GLY A 150 -1.24 -17.91 -1.30
C GLY A 150 -0.02 -17.18 -0.77
N PHE A 151 -0.14 -15.86 -0.67
CA PHE A 151 0.94 -14.97 -0.22
C PHE A 151 1.01 -14.84 1.32
N MET A 152 0.01 -15.33 2.05
CA MET A 152 -0.06 -15.12 3.50
C MET A 152 1.05 -15.75 4.33
N PRO A 153 1.56 -16.97 4.03
CA PRO A 153 2.68 -17.55 4.78
C PRO A 153 3.89 -16.61 4.83
N ARG A 154 4.17 -15.96 3.70
CA ARG A 154 5.26 -14.98 3.60
C ARG A 154 5.00 -13.73 4.43
N VAL A 155 3.79 -13.21 4.40
CA VAL A 155 3.42 -12.05 5.23
C VAL A 155 3.59 -12.38 6.72
N ILE A 156 3.19 -13.58 7.13
CA ILE A 156 3.35 -14.06 8.50
C ILE A 156 4.83 -14.17 8.87
N GLU A 157 5.66 -14.73 7.98
CA GLU A 157 7.12 -14.78 8.17
C GLU A 157 7.69 -13.37 8.36
N ASP A 158 7.31 -12.43 7.48
CA ASP A 158 7.76 -11.04 7.59
C ASP A 158 7.37 -10.41 8.95
N TYR A 159 6.19 -10.72 9.50
CA TYR A 159 5.76 -10.21 10.82
C TYR A 159 6.54 -10.79 12.00
N HIS A 160 7.16 -11.97 11.83
CA HIS A 160 7.94 -12.62 12.88
C HIS A 160 9.42 -12.22 12.87
N GLU A 161 9.90 -11.59 11.80
CA GLU A 161 11.27 -11.03 11.68
C GLU A 161 11.41 -9.62 12.28
#